data_AF-A0A6P1CWT3-F1
#
_entry.id   AF-A0A6P1CWT3-F1
#
_cell.length_a   1.000
_cell.length_b   1.000
_cell.length_c   1.000
_cell.angle_alpha   90.00
_cell.angle_beta   90.00
_cell.angle_gamma   90.00
#
_symmetry.space_group_name_H-M   'P 1'
#
loop_
_entity.id
_entity.type
_entity.pdbx_description
1 polymer ?
#
loop_
_entity_poly.entity_id
_entity_poly.type
_entity_poly.pdbx_seq_one_letter_code
_entity_poly.pdbx_strand_id
1 'polypeptide(L)'
;LIAGGAQSMDWWTAEFCDLLGAGELQVIRYDHRDTGQSTTSPPGQPEYTGNDLAADPLRILDTLGIEKAHLIGMSMGGGIAQNIAVNAPERVRTLTLVDTSPAGGDHGELPPPSPAVAATWEEPEPAIDWTDETAVIDYRVDAERPYT
;
A
#
# COMPACT_ATOMS: atom_id res chain seq x y z
N LEU A 1 -6.64 -1.54 -8.22
CA LEU A 1 -5.61 -0.59 -7.77
C LEU A 1 -5.24 -0.96 -6.33
N ILE A 2 -3.96 -1.15 -6.05
CA ILE A 2 -3.44 -1.56 -4.74
C ILE A 2 -2.53 -0.44 -4.24
N ALA A 3 -2.99 0.30 -3.22
CA ALA A 3 -2.25 1.42 -2.65
C ALA A 3 -1.03 0.95 -1.82
N GLY A 4 -0.15 1.89 -1.48
CA GLY A 4 1.03 1.67 -0.64
C GLY A 4 0.71 1.47 0.84
N GLY A 5 1.75 1.40 1.67
CA GLY A 5 1.62 1.23 3.12
C GLY A 5 0.98 2.45 3.78
N ALA A 6 0.04 2.22 4.69
CA ALA A 6 -0.73 3.26 5.38
C ALA A 6 -1.50 4.23 4.44
N GLN A 7 -1.77 3.82 3.20
CA GLN A 7 -2.53 4.60 2.22
C GLN A 7 -3.94 4.03 2.05
N SER A 8 -4.96 4.88 2.21
CA SER A 8 -6.36 4.56 1.87
C SER A 8 -6.57 4.55 0.35
N MET A 9 -7.79 4.19 -0.09
CA MET A 9 -8.16 4.19 -1.50
C MET A 9 -8.06 5.57 -2.16
N ASP A 10 -8.14 6.65 -1.38
CA ASP A 10 -8.16 8.02 -1.90
C ASP A 10 -6.82 8.46 -2.50
N TRP A 11 -5.74 7.74 -2.20
CA TRP A 11 -4.44 7.93 -2.85
C TRP A 11 -4.48 7.64 -4.35
N TRP A 12 -5.40 6.79 -4.78
CA TRP A 12 -5.80 6.71 -6.17
C TRP A 12 -6.94 7.69 -6.38
N THR A 13 -6.68 8.91 -6.83
CA THR A 13 -7.72 9.95 -6.88
C THR A 13 -8.90 9.54 -7.77
N ALA A 14 -10.07 10.14 -7.53
CA ALA A 14 -11.26 9.87 -8.34
C ALA A 14 -11.01 10.22 -9.81
N GLU A 15 -10.34 11.34 -10.09
CA GLU A 15 -10.00 11.79 -11.44
C GLU A 15 -9.09 10.78 -12.17
N PHE A 16 -8.13 10.19 -11.45
CA PHE A 16 -7.29 9.14 -12.01
C PHE A 16 -8.10 7.88 -12.34
N CYS A 17 -9.01 7.49 -11.44
CA CYS A 17 -9.89 6.34 -11.66
C CYS A 17 -10.84 6.58 -12.84
N ASP A 18 -11.40 7.78 -12.97
CA ASP A 18 -12.27 8.16 -14.08
C ASP A 18 -11.50 8.15 -15.41
N LEU A 19 -10.25 8.60 -15.42
CA LEU A 19 -9.40 8.53 -16.61
C LEU A 19 -9.15 7.07 -17.06
N LEU A 20 -8.91 6.17 -16.11
CA LEU A 20 -8.75 4.74 -16.42
C LEU A 20 -10.06 4.10 -16.88
N GLY A 21 -11.18 4.45 -16.23
CA GLY A 21 -12.52 3.96 -16.55
C GLY A 21 -13.16 4.59 -17.79
N ALA A 22 -12.54 5.63 -18.35
CA ALA A 22 -12.89 6.14 -19.67
C ALA A 22 -12.38 5.21 -20.79
N GLY A 23 -11.31 4.45 -20.54
CA GLY A 23 -11.08 3.20 -21.26
C GLY A 23 -12.09 2.16 -20.77
N GLU A 24 -12.41 1.12 -21.53
CA GLU A 24 -13.45 0.12 -21.20
C GLU A 24 -13.10 -0.79 -19.98
N LEU A 25 -12.40 -0.25 -18.98
CA LEU A 25 -11.95 -0.90 -17.75
C LEU A 25 -12.93 -0.61 -16.61
N GLN A 26 -13.32 -1.67 -15.91
CA GLN A 26 -13.90 -1.55 -14.58
C GLN A 26 -12.78 -1.29 -13.55
N VAL A 27 -12.75 -0.09 -12.97
CA VAL A 27 -11.73 0.28 -11.98
C VAL A 27 -12.19 -0.11 -10.58
N ILE A 28 -11.36 -0.88 -9.87
CA ILE A 28 -11.59 -1.27 -8.48
C ILE A 28 -10.41 -0.74 -7.65
N ARG A 29 -10.72 0.05 -6.62
CA ARG A 29 -9.81 0.47 -5.54
C ARG A 29 -10.49 0.17 -4.20
N TYR A 30 -9.71 0.04 -3.14
CA TYR A 30 -10.22 -0.34 -1.83
C TYR A 30 -9.29 0.21 -0.74
N ASP A 31 -9.83 0.33 0.47
CA ASP A 31 -9.07 0.66 1.66
C ASP A 31 -8.42 -0.61 2.21
N HIS A 32 -7.09 -0.60 2.39
CA HIS A 32 -6.44 -1.62 3.20
C HIS A 32 -7.04 -1.61 4.62
N ARG A 33 -7.05 -2.77 5.28
CA ARG A 33 -7.22 -2.83 6.75
C ARG A 33 -6.31 -1.81 7.44
N ASP A 34 -6.81 -1.17 8.50
CA ASP A 34 -6.23 0.00 9.20
C ASP A 34 -6.15 1.30 8.37
N THR A 35 -6.85 1.40 7.25
CA THR A 35 -6.95 2.64 6.46
C THR A 35 -8.41 2.94 6.08
N GLY A 36 -8.69 4.22 5.83
CA GLY A 36 -9.99 4.66 5.30
C GLY A 36 -11.18 4.16 6.13
N GLN A 37 -12.11 3.45 5.48
CA GLN A 37 -13.31 2.88 6.10
C GLN A 37 -13.26 1.37 6.31
N SER A 38 -12.11 0.74 6.04
CA SER A 38 -11.91 -0.67 6.33
C SER A 38 -11.75 -0.92 7.84
N THR A 39 -11.86 -2.19 8.25
CA THR A 39 -11.64 -2.60 9.64
C THR A 39 -10.32 -2.05 10.18
N THR A 40 -10.37 -1.46 11.37
CA THR A 40 -9.22 -0.86 12.05
C THR A 40 -8.99 -1.55 13.39
N SER A 41 -7.76 -2.02 13.61
CA SER A 41 -7.29 -2.57 14.88
C SER A 41 -6.81 -1.46 15.83
N PRO A 42 -6.73 -1.72 17.15
CA PRO A 42 -6.13 -0.76 18.07
C PRO A 42 -4.66 -0.47 17.69
N PRO A 43 -4.17 0.77 17.83
CA PRO A 43 -2.78 1.11 17.52
C PRO A 43 -1.78 0.19 18.23
N GLY A 44 -0.77 -0.27 17.48
CA GLY A 44 0.26 -1.21 17.97
C GLY A 44 -0.24 -2.64 18.25
N GLN A 45 -1.51 -2.95 17.97
CA GLN A 45 -2.12 -4.25 18.21
C GLN A 45 -2.88 -4.75 16.95
N PRO A 46 -2.20 -4.91 15.80
CA PRO A 46 -2.86 -5.37 14.58
C PRO A 46 -3.43 -6.78 14.78
N GLU A 47 -4.71 -6.96 14.45
CA GLU A 47 -5.40 -8.26 14.52
C GLU A 47 -5.19 -9.10 13.24
N TYR A 48 -4.15 -8.79 12.47
CA TYR A 48 -3.86 -9.40 11.18
C TYR A 48 -2.36 -9.52 10.92
N THR A 49 -2.02 -10.34 9.94
CA THR A 49 -0.64 -10.53 9.47
C THR A 49 -0.42 -9.86 8.11
N GLY A 50 0.85 -9.65 7.72
CA GLY A 50 1.18 -9.20 6.37
C GLY A 50 0.63 -10.12 5.27
N ASN A 51 0.50 -11.43 5.56
CA ASN A 51 -0.11 -12.39 4.63
C ASN A 51 -1.61 -12.14 4.46
N ASP A 52 -2.32 -11.74 5.53
CA ASP A 52 -3.73 -11.40 5.43
C ASP A 52 -3.94 -10.19 4.53
N LEU A 53 -3.08 -9.17 4.67
CA LEU A 53 -3.10 -7.97 3.85
C LEU A 53 -2.78 -8.30 2.37
N ALA A 54 -1.79 -9.17 2.12
CA ALA A 54 -1.45 -9.61 0.77
C ALA A 54 -2.55 -10.46 0.09
N ALA A 55 -3.39 -11.12 0.87
CA ALA A 55 -4.51 -11.93 0.37
C ALA A 55 -5.79 -11.13 0.08
N ASP A 56 -5.93 -9.93 0.64
CA ASP A 56 -7.16 -9.13 0.50
C ASP A 56 -7.54 -8.78 -0.94
N PRO A 57 -6.62 -8.44 -1.87
CA PRO A 57 -6.98 -8.24 -3.28
C PRO A 57 -7.70 -9.46 -3.88
N LEU A 58 -7.23 -10.68 -3.58
CA LEU A 58 -7.85 -11.90 -4.10
C LEU A 58 -9.25 -12.12 -3.49
N ARG A 59 -9.41 -11.88 -2.18
CA ARG A 59 -10.73 -11.95 -1.51
C ARG A 59 -11.73 -10.96 -2.10
N ILE A 60 -11.28 -9.77 -2.47
CA ILE A 60 -12.10 -8.75 -3.14
C ILE A 60 -12.52 -9.25 -4.53
N LEU A 61 -11.58 -9.78 -5.33
CA LEU A 61 -11.90 -10.33 -6.64
C LEU A 61 -12.92 -11.48 -6.53
N ASP A 62 -12.75 -12.38 -5.55
CA ASP A 62 -13.67 -13.49 -5.31
C ASP A 62 -15.08 -12.99 -4.95
N THR A 63 -15.16 -11.99 -4.06
CA THR A 63 -16.43 -11.38 -3.64
C THR A 63 -17.16 -10.72 -4.80
N LEU A 64 -16.42 -10.11 -5.72
CA LEU A 64 -16.97 -9.46 -6.92
C LEU A 64 -17.20 -10.44 -8.09
N GLY A 65 -16.85 -11.72 -7.94
CA GLY A 65 -16.98 -12.71 -9.01
C GLY A 65 -16.01 -12.50 -10.17
N ILE A 66 -14.85 -11.87 -9.93
CA ILE A 66 -13.86 -11.54 -10.95
C ILE A 66 -12.76 -12.61 -10.98
N GLU A 67 -12.69 -13.36 -12.08
CA GLU A 67 -11.71 -14.43 -12.25
C GLU A 67 -10.28 -13.88 -12.41
N LYS A 68 -10.09 -12.86 -13.25
CA LYS A 68 -8.79 -12.26 -13.57
C LYS A 68 -8.86 -10.73 -13.62
N ALA A 69 -7.80 -10.05 -13.20
CA ALA A 69 -7.73 -8.59 -13.21
C ALA A 69 -6.38 -8.05 -13.71
N HIS A 70 -6.37 -6.80 -14.20
CA HIS A 70 -5.14 -6.03 -14.38
C HIS A 70 -4.75 -5.47 -13.02
N LEU A 71 -3.55 -5.83 -12.53
CA LEU A 71 -3.07 -5.39 -11.22
C LEU A 71 -2.14 -4.20 -11.38
N ILE A 72 -2.46 -3.11 -10.68
CA ILE A 72 -1.62 -1.92 -10.56
C ILE A 72 -1.33 -1.75 -9.07
N GLY A 73 -0.05 -1.85 -8.70
CA GLY A 73 0.41 -1.77 -7.32
C GLY A 73 1.47 -0.69 -7.14
N MET A 74 1.31 0.15 -6.10
CA MET A 74 2.24 1.22 -5.76
C MET A 74 2.96 0.93 -4.45
N SER A 75 4.29 1.09 -4.40
CA SER A 75 5.09 0.87 -3.18
C SER A 75 4.81 -0.50 -2.54
N MET A 76 4.41 -0.58 -1.26
CA MET A 76 3.96 -1.82 -0.62
C MET A 76 2.91 -2.58 -1.45
N GLY A 77 2.00 -1.85 -2.10
CA GLY A 77 1.00 -2.42 -3.01
C GLY A 77 1.59 -3.08 -4.25
N GLY A 78 2.74 -2.60 -4.72
CA GLY A 78 3.55 -3.25 -5.74
C GLY A 78 4.13 -4.58 -5.26
N GLY A 79 4.59 -4.65 -4.01
CA GLY A 79 5.01 -5.90 -3.37
C GLY A 79 3.89 -6.94 -3.29
N ILE A 80 2.68 -6.52 -2.90
CA ILE A 80 1.48 -7.37 -2.88
C ILE A 80 1.14 -7.87 -4.29
N ALA A 81 1.13 -6.98 -5.29
CA ALA A 81 0.81 -7.34 -6.66
C ALA A 81 1.83 -8.37 -7.24
N GLN A 82 3.12 -8.21 -6.92
CA GLN A 82 4.16 -9.19 -7.27
C GLN A 82 3.93 -10.53 -6.58
N ASN A 83 3.58 -10.54 -5.29
CA ASN A 83 3.27 -11.77 -4.56
C ASN A 83 2.11 -12.54 -5.22
N ILE A 84 1.05 -11.84 -5.61
CA ILE A 84 -0.09 -12.44 -6.32
C ILE A 84 0.33 -12.98 -7.69
N ALA A 85 1.12 -12.23 -8.45
CA ALA A 85 1.59 -12.68 -9.77
C ALA A 85 2.44 -13.97 -9.70
N VAL A 86 3.16 -14.19 -8.60
CA VAL A 86 3.94 -15.41 -8.36
C VAL A 86 3.07 -16.56 -7.86
N ASN A 87 2.20 -16.30 -6.88
CA ASN A 87 1.47 -17.36 -6.17
C ASN A 87 0.11 -17.71 -6.78
N ALA A 88 -0.48 -16.81 -7.57
CA ALA A 88 -1.76 -16.96 -8.23
C ALA A 88 -1.74 -16.31 -9.64
N PRO A 89 -0.79 -16.69 -10.53
CA PRO A 89 -0.65 -16.08 -11.86
C PRO A 89 -1.93 -16.20 -12.71
N GLU A 90 -2.75 -17.23 -12.47
CA GLU A 90 -4.05 -17.41 -13.09
C GLU A 90 -5.10 -16.36 -12.68
N ARG A 91 -4.80 -15.46 -11.73
CA ARG A 91 -5.66 -14.34 -11.34
C ARG A 91 -5.22 -13.02 -11.99
N VAL A 92 -4.09 -13.00 -12.71
CA VAL A 92 -3.46 -11.77 -13.22
C VAL A 92 -3.53 -11.69 -14.75
N ARG A 93 -4.10 -10.61 -15.30
CA ARG A 93 -4.06 -10.31 -16.75
C ARG A 93 -2.78 -9.59 -17.14
N THR A 94 -2.46 -8.53 -16.41
CA THR A 94 -1.22 -7.75 -16.55
C THR A 94 -0.81 -7.25 -15.17
N LEU A 95 0.46 -6.91 -15.03
CA LEU A 95 1.04 -6.35 -13.83
C LEU A 95 1.69 -5.00 -14.16
N THR A 96 1.35 -3.96 -13.39
CA THR A 96 1.96 -2.64 -13.45
C THR A 96 2.44 -2.27 -12.05
N LEU A 97 3.71 -1.87 -11.97
CA LEU A 97 4.41 -1.59 -10.73
C LEU A 97 4.83 -0.11 -10.70
N VAL A 98 4.52 0.58 -9.60
CA VAL A 98 4.78 2.01 -9.40
C VAL A 98 5.56 2.19 -8.10
N ASP A 99 6.67 2.92 -8.12
CA ASP A 99 7.48 3.26 -6.93
C ASP A 99 7.73 2.09 -5.98
N THR A 100 8.09 0.93 -6.54
CA THR A 100 8.34 -0.31 -5.79
C THR A 100 9.62 -0.97 -6.29
N SER A 101 10.23 -1.80 -5.44
CA SER A 101 11.33 -2.70 -5.77
C SER A 101 10.84 -4.14 -5.92
N PRO A 102 11.70 -5.07 -6.39
CA PRO A 102 11.37 -6.50 -6.40
C PRO A 102 10.93 -7.00 -5.02
N ALA A 103 9.81 -7.71 -4.97
CA ALA A 103 9.35 -8.34 -3.74
C ALA A 103 10.30 -9.48 -3.35
N GLY A 104 10.67 -9.58 -2.08
CA GLY A 104 11.57 -10.63 -1.56
C GLY A 104 12.96 -10.16 -1.10
N GLY A 105 13.23 -8.86 -1.16
CA GLY A 105 14.40 -8.25 -0.51
C GLY A 105 15.72 -8.31 -1.30
N ASP A 106 15.77 -9.05 -2.41
CA ASP A 106 16.87 -8.94 -3.36
C ASP A 106 16.66 -7.70 -4.24
N HIS A 107 17.38 -6.64 -3.91
CA HIS A 107 17.37 -5.37 -4.61
C HIS A 107 18.61 -5.20 -5.51
N GLY A 108 19.36 -6.29 -5.75
CA GLY A 108 20.61 -6.26 -6.50
C GLY A 108 21.67 -5.36 -5.87
N GLU A 109 22.37 -4.59 -6.69
CA GLU A 109 23.46 -3.70 -6.27
C GLU A 109 23.00 -2.27 -5.92
N LEU A 110 21.71 -2.07 -5.63
CA LEU A 110 21.23 -0.74 -5.25
C LEU A 110 21.89 -0.27 -3.94
N PRO A 111 22.31 1.00 -3.85
CA PRO A 111 22.82 1.54 -2.60
C PRO A 111 21.72 1.51 -1.53
N PRO A 112 22.09 1.34 -0.25
CA PRO A 112 21.11 1.43 0.82
C PRO A 112 20.53 2.85 0.88
N PRO A 113 19.35 3.00 1.51
CA PRO A 113 18.82 4.31 1.85
C PRO A 113 19.84 5.14 2.66
N SER A 114 19.77 6.47 2.54
CA SER A 114 20.62 7.35 3.33
C SER A 114 20.38 7.11 4.84
N PRO A 115 21.36 7.36 5.74
CA PRO A 115 21.13 7.19 7.17
C PRO A 115 19.93 7.98 7.71
N ALA A 116 19.64 9.15 7.14
CA ALA A 116 18.50 9.96 7.54
C ALA A 116 17.16 9.31 7.19
N VAL A 117 17.07 8.67 6.02
CA VAL A 117 15.88 7.93 5.57
C VAL A 117 15.81 6.56 6.26
N ALA A 118 16.94 5.92 6.53
CA ALA A 118 16.98 4.67 7.29
C ALA A 118 16.40 4.85 8.70
N ALA A 119 16.76 5.96 9.36
CA ALA A 119 16.29 6.28 10.71
C ALA A 119 14.78 6.49 10.82
N THR A 120 14.05 6.77 9.72
CA THR A 120 12.58 6.91 9.78
C THR A 120 11.85 5.57 9.89
N TRP A 121 12.55 4.44 9.70
CA TRP A 121 12.00 3.09 9.88
C TRP A 121 12.49 2.40 11.16
N GLU A 122 13.27 3.10 11.99
CA GLU A 122 13.78 2.58 13.26
C GLU A 122 12.76 2.81 14.39
N GLU A 123 12.51 1.75 15.16
CA GLU A 123 11.66 1.79 16.37
C GLU A 123 12.47 2.22 17.61
N PRO A 124 11.85 2.85 18.62
CA PRO A 124 10.41 3.12 18.72
C PRO A 124 10.00 4.48 18.14
N GLU A 125 8.82 4.53 17.54
CA GLU A 125 8.16 5.79 17.24
C GLU A 125 7.98 6.64 18.53
N PRO A 126 8.15 7.97 18.45
CA PRO A 126 7.88 8.84 19.59
C PRO A 126 6.42 8.70 20.03
N ALA A 127 6.18 8.73 21.34
CA ALA A 127 4.81 8.74 21.87
C ALA A 127 4.17 10.11 21.58
N ILE A 128 3.20 10.13 20.66
CA ILE A 128 2.49 11.34 20.24
C ILE A 128 1.08 11.34 20.84
N ASP A 129 0.68 12.51 21.35
CA ASP A 129 -0.73 12.75 21.61
C ASP A 129 -1.46 13.00 20.29
N TRP A 130 -2.05 11.95 19.73
CA TRP A 130 -2.82 11.99 18.48
C TRP A 130 -4.07 12.89 18.55
N THR A 131 -4.42 13.41 19.73
CA THR A 131 -5.52 14.38 19.90
C THR A 131 -5.06 15.85 19.87
N ASP A 132 -3.74 16.10 19.92
CA ASP A 132 -3.15 17.43 19.75
C ASP A 132 -2.75 17.65 18.29
N GLU A 133 -3.50 18.50 17.59
CA GLU A 133 -3.27 18.84 16.18
C GLU A 133 -1.85 19.38 15.93
N THR A 134 -1.29 20.18 16.84
CA THR A 134 0.07 20.74 16.67
C THR A 134 1.12 19.65 16.77
N ALA A 135 0.98 18.76 17.77
CA ALA A 135 1.89 17.64 17.94
C ALA A 135 1.87 16.69 16.74
N VAL A 136 0.70 16.43 16.17
CA VAL A 136 0.55 15.63 14.95
C VAL A 136 1.20 16.32 13.76
N ILE A 137 0.96 17.62 13.53
CA ILE A 137 1.56 18.36 12.42
C ILE A 137 3.09 18.35 12.51
N ASP A 138 3.65 18.70 13.67
CA ASP A 138 5.10 18.77 13.86
C ASP A 138 5.76 17.42 13.54
N TYR A 139 5.18 16.33 14.05
CA TYR A 139 5.67 14.99 13.74
C TYR A 139 5.54 14.63 12.26
N ARG A 140 4.38 14.90 11.64
CA ARG A 140 4.19 14.59 10.22
C ARG A 140 5.16 15.37 9.34
N VAL A 141 5.44 16.64 9.68
CA VAL A 141 6.45 17.44 8.95
C VAL A 141 7.84 16.85 9.15
N ASP A 142 8.23 16.56 10.40
CA ASP A 142 9.56 16.06 10.70
C ASP A 142 9.82 14.66 10.11
N ALA A 143 8.80 13.80 10.04
CA ALA A 143 8.87 12.49 9.40
C ALA A 143 9.11 12.58 7.87
N GLU A 144 8.65 13.65 7.23
CA GLU A 144 8.78 13.85 5.78
C GLU A 144 10.08 14.56 5.37
N ARG A 145 10.71 15.33 6.28
CA ARG A 145 11.97 16.08 6.00
C ARG A 145 13.09 15.24 5.38
N PRO A 146 13.32 13.96 5.76
CA PRO A 146 14.38 13.16 5.17
C PRO A 146 14.17 12.84 3.68
N TYR A 147 12.97 13.03 3.15
CA TYR A 147 12.58 12.74 1.76
C TYR A 147 12.61 13.97 0.82
N THR A 148 12.96 15.16 1.33
CA THR A 148 13.08 16.42 0.56
C THR A 148 14.51 16.86 0.38
#